data_AF-A0A2C6KZ88-F1
#
_entry.id   AF-A0A2C6KZ88-F1
#
_cell.length_a   1.000
_cell.length_b   1.000
_cell.length_c   1.000
_cell.angle_alpha   90.00
_cell.angle_beta   90.00
_cell.angle_gamma   90.00
#
_symmetry.space_group_name_H-M   'P 1'
#
loop_
_entity.id
_entity.type
_entity.pdbx_description
1 polymer ?
#
loop_
_entity_poly.entity_id
_entity_poly.type
_entity_poly.pdbx_seq_one_letter_code
_entity_poly.pdbx_strand_id
1 'polypeptide(L)'
;MLAIPKTLAENAGLDAEESILTLIDEYEANRKQQPVGLNLNTGKILSPAVEGVWDNYRVKRQMLSIAPTLAQQLLLVDEVLKAGKSMGRGGGGC
;
A
#
# COMPACT_ATOMS: atom_id res chain seq x y z
N MET A 1 3.43 -4.96 -6.93
CA MET A 1 2.84 -4.14 -5.85
C MET A 1 2.22 -2.87 -6.46
N LEU A 2 1.03 -2.98 -7.08
CA LEU A 2 0.40 -1.88 -7.85
C LEU A 2 -0.61 -1.05 -7.04
N ALA A 3 -0.82 -1.36 -5.75
CA ALA A 3 -1.81 -0.67 -4.93
C ALA A 3 -1.53 0.83 -4.78
N ILE A 4 -0.27 1.22 -4.54
CA ILE A 4 0.11 2.62 -4.35
C ILE A 4 -0.18 3.50 -5.58
N PRO A 5 0.34 3.18 -6.79
CA PRO A 5 0.07 4.00 -7.97
C PRO A 5 -1.42 3.99 -8.36
N LYS A 6 -2.12 2.85 -8.16
CA LYS A 6 -3.57 2.77 -8.39
C LYS A 6 -4.35 3.74 -7.51
N THR A 7 -4.11 3.69 -6.19
CA THR A 7 -4.81 4.56 -5.24
C THR A 7 -4.46 6.04 -5.46
N LEU A 8 -3.24 6.37 -5.87
CA LEU A 8 -2.88 7.74 -6.22
C LEU A 8 -3.64 8.23 -7.46
N ALA A 9 -3.79 7.40 -8.49
CA ALA A 9 -4.56 7.73 -9.69
C ALA A 9 -6.06 7.91 -9.39
N GLU A 10 -6.64 6.99 -8.61
CA GLU A 10 -8.04 7.06 -8.16
C GLU A 10 -8.32 8.34 -7.37
N ASN A 11 -7.43 8.68 -6.42
CA ASN A 11 -7.57 9.90 -5.60
C ASN A 11 -7.41 11.18 -6.42
N ALA A 12 -6.67 11.12 -7.54
CA ALA A 12 -6.52 12.24 -8.47
C ALA A 12 -7.71 12.38 -9.44
N GLY A 13 -8.67 11.44 -9.42
CA GLY A 13 -9.79 11.41 -10.35
C GLY A 13 -9.42 10.98 -11.77
N LEU A 14 -8.27 10.33 -11.94
CA LEU A 14 -7.81 9.78 -13.20
C LEU A 14 -8.38 8.36 -13.41
N ASP A 15 -8.41 7.90 -14.65
CA ASP A 15 -8.65 6.49 -14.93
C ASP A 15 -7.45 5.67 -14.45
N ALA A 16 -7.69 4.91 -13.37
CA ALA A 16 -6.65 4.17 -12.69
C ALA A 16 -6.12 2.99 -13.51
N GLU A 17 -6.94 2.38 -14.36
CA GLU A 17 -6.52 1.25 -15.19
C GLU A 17 -5.65 1.72 -16.35
N GLU A 18 -6.07 2.77 -17.04
CA GLU A 18 -5.31 3.38 -18.13
C GLU A 18 -3.97 3.95 -17.64
N SER A 19 -3.98 4.65 -16.50
CA SER A 19 -2.77 5.22 -15.90
C SER A 19 -1.77 4.14 -15.48
N ILE A 20 -2.24 2.99 -14.99
CA ILE A 20 -1.34 1.88 -14.60
C ILE A 20 -0.75 1.21 -15.83
N LEU A 21 -1.55 0.97 -16.86
CA LEU A 21 -1.08 0.30 -18.08
C LEU A 21 0.04 1.11 -18.73
N THR A 22 -0.18 2.42 -18.90
CA THR A 22 0.83 3.35 -19.44
C THR A 22 2.10 3.41 -18.60
N LEU A 23 2.00 3.36 -17.26
CA LEU A 23 3.16 3.28 -16.38
C LEU A 23 3.95 1.97 -16.54
N ILE A 24 3.27 0.84 -16.69
CA ILE A 24 3.91 -0.47 -16.88
C ILE A 24 4.63 -0.50 -18.22
N ASP A 25 3.97 -0.08 -19.29
CA ASP A 25 4.53 -0.06 -20.65
C ASP A 25 5.81 0.78 -20.69
N GLU A 26 5.80 1.99 -20.10
CA GLU A 26 6.99 2.84 -20.05
C GLU A 26 8.08 2.24 -19.14
N TYR A 27 7.70 1.65 -18.00
CA TYR A 27 8.66 1.00 -17.10
C TYR A 27 9.36 -0.19 -17.76
N GLU A 28 8.64 -1.01 -18.54
CA GLU A 28 9.19 -2.14 -19.29
C GLU A 28 10.03 -1.69 -20.49
N ALA A 29 9.61 -0.64 -21.19
CA ALA A 29 10.39 -0.04 -22.27
C ALA A 29 11.70 0.59 -21.76
N ASN A 30 11.75 1.02 -20.50
CA ASN A 30 12.91 1.63 -19.88
C ASN A 30 14.02 0.61 -19.56
N ARG A 31 14.90 0.37 -20.53
CA ARG A 31 16.10 -0.49 -20.35
C ARG A 31 17.07 -0.02 -19.27
N LYS A 32 16.98 1.23 -18.83
CA LYS A 32 17.87 1.82 -17.81
C LYS A 32 17.35 1.64 -16.39
N GLN A 33 16.21 0.96 -16.19
CA GLN A 33 15.58 0.74 -14.89
C GLN A 33 15.39 2.05 -14.10
N GLN A 34 15.13 3.15 -14.80
CA GLN A 34 14.89 4.43 -14.13
C GLN A 34 13.50 4.44 -13.48
N PRO A 35 13.34 5.13 -12.34
CA PRO A 35 12.04 5.28 -11.71
C PRO A 35 11.09 6.06 -12.63
N VAL A 36 9.94 5.44 -12.92
CA VAL A 36 8.84 6.03 -13.68
C VAL A 36 7.75 6.44 -12.68
N GLY A 37 7.19 7.63 -12.85
CA GLY A 37 6.13 8.18 -12.00
C GLY A 37 4.92 8.63 -12.80
N LEU A 38 3.83 8.89 -12.09
CA LEU A 38 2.59 9.41 -12.64
C LEU A 38 2.37 10.85 -12.22
N ASN A 39 2.03 11.71 -13.17
CA ASN A 39 1.58 13.06 -12.88
C ASN A 39 0.10 13.05 -12.51
N LEU A 40 -0.20 13.40 -11.26
CA LEU A 40 -1.57 13.41 -10.76
C LEU A 40 -2.43 14.54 -11.34
N ASN A 41 -1.82 15.61 -11.84
CA ASN A 41 -2.57 16.74 -12.41
C ASN A 41 -2.89 16.54 -13.91
N THR A 42 -2.00 15.88 -14.64
CA THR A 42 -2.11 15.75 -16.10
C THR A 42 -2.40 14.32 -16.57
N GLY A 43 -2.28 13.33 -15.69
CA GLY A 43 -2.41 11.91 -16.03
C GLY A 43 -1.28 11.35 -16.88
N LYS A 44 -0.22 12.13 -17.15
CA LYS A 44 0.91 11.73 -17.98
C LYS A 44 2.05 11.14 -17.15
N ILE A 45 2.91 10.39 -17.83
CA ILE A 45 4.13 9.86 -17.22
C ILE A 45 5.09 11.01 -16.89
N LEU A 46 5.73 10.93 -15.73
CA LEU A 46 6.77 11.86 -15.28
C LEU A 46 7.98 11.10 -14.72
N SER A 47 9.13 11.77 -14.66
CA SER A 47 10.30 11.27 -13.93
C SER A 47 10.30 11.84 -12.51
N PRO A 48 10.10 11.01 -11.45
CA PRO A 48 10.02 11.48 -10.07
C PRO A 48 11.30 12.18 -9.61
N ALA A 49 12.45 11.74 -10.12
CA ALA A 49 13.75 12.30 -9.77
C ALA A 49 13.90 13.75 -10.26
N VAL A 50 13.34 14.08 -11.43
CA VAL A 50 13.39 15.43 -12.02
C VAL A 50 12.38 16.36 -11.32
N GLU A 51 11.19 15.85 -11.01
CA GLU A 51 10.14 16.59 -10.29
C GLU A 51 10.44 16.75 -8.78
N GLY A 52 11.53 16.16 -8.28
CA GLY A 52 11.90 16.25 -6.87
C GLY A 52 11.01 15.45 -5.92
N VAL A 53 10.24 14.49 -6.44
CA VAL A 53 9.36 13.62 -5.65
C VAL A 53 10.18 12.45 -5.10
N TRP A 54 10.63 12.59 -3.85
CA TRP A 54 11.42 11.59 -3.15
C TRP A 54 10.73 11.12 -1.87
N ASP A 55 10.80 9.82 -1.62
CA ASP A 55 10.36 9.22 -0.36
C ASP A 55 11.53 8.86 0.53
N ASN A 56 11.29 8.84 1.84
CA ASN A 56 12.27 8.36 2.79
C ASN A 56 12.46 6.84 2.65
N TYR A 57 13.69 6.44 2.35
CA TYR A 57 14.10 5.04 2.26
C TYR A 57 13.72 4.21 3.49
N ARG A 58 13.84 4.77 4.71
CA ARG A 58 13.51 4.06 5.96
C ARG A 58 12.02 3.70 6.03
N VAL A 59 11.15 4.57 5.53
CA VAL A 59 9.69 4.35 5.53
C VAL A 59 9.34 3.21 4.58
N LYS A 60 9.85 3.24 3.34
CA LYS A 60 9.62 2.17 2.34
C LYS A 60 10.12 0.81 2.83
N ARG A 61 11.34 0.76 3.38
CA ARG A 61 11.90 -0.48 3.92
C ARG A 61 11.07 -1.03 5.08
N GLN A 62 10.61 -0.15 5.98
CA GLN A 62 9.79 -0.56 7.12
C GLN A 62 8.42 -1.10 6.67
N MET A 63 7.76 -0.43 5.72
CA MET A 63 6.48 -0.88 5.16
C MET A 63 6.58 -2.27 4.54
N LEU A 64 7.63 -2.50 3.74
CA LEU A 64 7.87 -3.81 3.11
C LEU A 64 8.17 -4.91 4.13
N SER A 65 8.65 -4.57 5.33
CA SER A 65 8.88 -5.54 6.40
C SER A 65 7.62 -5.81 7.22
N ILE A 66 6.91 -4.77 7.69
CA ILE A 66 5.78 -4.94 8.61
C ILE A 66 4.54 -5.48 7.89
N ALA A 67 4.20 -4.93 6.71
CA ALA A 67 2.96 -5.25 6.02
C ALA A 67 2.78 -6.75 5.74
N PRO A 68 3.76 -7.48 5.17
CA PRO A 68 3.62 -8.92 4.97
C PRO A 68 3.60 -9.69 6.30
N THR A 69 4.36 -9.28 7.32
CA THR A 69 4.34 -9.95 8.64
C THR A 69 2.96 -9.85 9.30
N LEU A 70 2.33 -8.67 9.28
CA LEU A 70 0.97 -8.50 9.80
C LEU A 70 -0.05 -9.26 8.96
N ALA A 71 0.06 -9.21 7.63
CA ALA A 71 -0.83 -9.95 6.74
C ALA A 71 -0.75 -11.46 7.00
N GLN A 72 0.46 -12.01 7.20
CA GLN A 72 0.66 -13.41 7.56
C GLN A 72 0.03 -13.75 8.91
N GLN A 73 0.23 -12.91 9.93
CA GLN A 73 -0.40 -13.12 11.24
C GLN A 73 -1.93 -13.13 11.13
N LEU A 74 -2.51 -12.22 10.36
CA LEU A 74 -3.96 -12.17 10.13
C LEU A 74 -4.47 -13.41 9.37
N LEU A 75 -3.73 -13.90 8.38
CA LEU A 75 -4.09 -15.10 7.61
C LEU A 75 -3.99 -16.40 8.43
N LEU A 76 -3.14 -16.43 9.47
CA LEU A 76 -2.95 -17.59 10.34
C LEU A 76 -3.92 -17.64 11.53
N VAL A 77 -4.60 -16.53 11.83
CA VAL A 77 -5.61 -16.48 12.90
C VAL A 77 -6.93 -17.01 12.35
N ASP A 78 -7.37 -18.15 12.88
CA ASP A 78 -8.65 -18.78 12.50
C ASP A 78 -9.82 -18.26 13.35
N GLU A 79 -9.57 -18.01 14.64
CA GLU A 79 -10.60 -17.56 15.58
C GLU A 79 -10.16 -16.32 16.38
N VAL A 80 -11.11 -15.39 16.57
CA VAL A 80 -10.93 -14.21 17.43
C VAL A 80 -11.85 -14.34 18.63
N LEU A 81 -11.28 -14.69 19.79
CA LEU A 81 -12.03 -14.79 21.05
C LEU A 81 -12.09 -13.43 21.74
N LYS A 82 -13.30 -12.88 21.89
CA LYS A 82 -13.55 -11.64 22.64
C LYS A 82 -14.06 -11.97 24.05
N ALA A 83 -13.21 -11.86 25.06
CA ALA A 83 -13.65 -11.96 26.45
C ALA A 83 -14.39 -10.68 26.89
N GLY A 84 -15.68 -10.80 27.20
CA GLY A 84 -16.49 -9.73 27.80
C GLY A 84 -16.30 -9.61 29.31
N LYS A 85 -16.59 -8.42 29.86
CA LYS A 85 -16.60 -8.13 31.31
C LYS A 85 -17.72 -8.90 32.03
N SER A 86 -17.58 -10.21 32.19
CA SER A 86 -18.44 -11.00 33.08
C SER A 86 -17.75 -12.24 33.66
N MET A 87 -16.42 -12.34 33.59
CA MET A 87 -15.68 -13.41 34.26
C MET A 87 -15.37 -13.10 35.75
N GLY A 88 -15.95 -12.02 36.28
CA GLY A 88 -15.77 -11.56 37.66
C GLY A 88 -17.09 -11.22 38.35
N ARG A 89 -18.05 -12.16 38.37
CA ARG A 89 -19.17 -12.16 39.33
C ARG A 89 -19.75 -13.57 39.47
N GLY A 90 -18.88 -14.49 39.91
CA GLY A 90 -19.26 -15.80 40.44
C GLY A 90 -18.85 -15.97 41.91
N GLY A 91 -18.60 -14.88 42.64
CA GLY A 91 -18.45 -14.88 44.08
C GLY A 91 -19.79 -14.53 44.73
N GLY A 92 -20.57 -15.54 45.10
CA GLY A 92 -21.83 -15.36 45.83
C GLY A 92 -22.73 -16.58 45.73
N GLY A 93 -22.72 -17.43 46.76
CA GLY A 93 -23.75 -18.44 46.97
C GLY A 93 -23.29 -19.65 47.78
N CYS A 94 -23.53 -19.56 49.10
CA CYS A 94 -23.45 -20.59 50.15
C CYS A 94 -22.08 -20.84 50.78
#